data_AF-A0A958DBW5-F1
#
_entry.id   AF-A0A958DBW5-F1
#
_cell.length_a   1.000
_cell.length_b   1.000
_cell.length_c   1.000
_cell.angle_alpha   90.00
_cell.angle_beta   90.00
_cell.angle_gamma   90.00
#
_symmetry.space_group_name_H-M   'P 1'
#
loop_
_entity.id
_entity.type
_entity.pdbx_description
1 polymer ?
#
loop_
_entity_poly.entity_id
_entity_poly.type
_entity_poly.pdbx_seq_one_letter_code
_entity_poly.pdbx_strand_id
1 'polypeptide(L)'
;MKSASKFSWMTPVTTGLIGGVVALFLSLVGIVEASLGRYVITGILSMGQVFLLAVYAIFAVQAAQKATPEHGEKAPVYRTLACGAIAGLMISIVLALLVVVGEQIDLRGVFIHATPVLYDLLTFGLGVPQGIFVLLGFGLLMGILFGVLVLLPKALRKSIGVGLIAVPVLSVTYSALFAGRGLQLPVAIAVFVISAVAIFLWDRFEKPIRTRSQALPSGQQRTMRLGVWVLAGLFVLALPLLGSYPSEVLVITGIFVLMGLGLNIVVGYAGLLDLGYVAFFAIGAYVMAIFTSPEITWFPIHTSFWVALPFAVLTAMLAGAILGIPVLNMRGDYLAIVTLGFGEIIRLVALSDWLKPLIGGSNGITQIPKPTTFGLAFDNPQKLYYIVVIGCVIAAFIATRLKYSRLGRNWMAIREDEDVAQAMGIDLVRNKLLAFATGAALSGLAGAIFASKLTSIYPHSFNLLVSINVLAVIIVGGLGSIPGV
;
A
#
# COMPACT_ATOMS: atom_id res chain seq x y z
N MET A 1 16.18 -51.77 -12.17
CA MET A 1 15.12 -51.04 -12.91
C MET A 1 14.29 -50.24 -11.91
N LYS A 2 14.50 -48.92 -11.81
CA LYS A 2 13.64 -48.04 -10.99
C LYS A 2 12.29 -47.93 -11.68
N SER A 3 11.23 -48.29 -10.96
CA SER A 3 9.83 -48.16 -11.37
C SER A 3 9.58 -46.74 -11.90
N ALA A 4 9.25 -46.62 -13.18
CA ALA A 4 8.70 -45.41 -13.75
C ALA A 4 7.37 -45.15 -13.03
N SER A 5 7.29 -44.08 -12.23
CA SER A 5 6.03 -43.68 -11.60
C SER A 5 5.00 -43.44 -12.70
N LYS A 6 4.03 -44.36 -12.82
CA LYS A 6 2.93 -44.24 -13.79
C LYS A 6 2.20 -42.94 -13.48
N PHE A 7 2.15 -42.05 -14.45
CA PHE A 7 1.39 -40.82 -14.34
C PHE A 7 -0.07 -41.11 -14.03
N SER A 8 -0.57 -40.53 -12.94
CA SER A 8 -1.96 -40.72 -12.52
C SER A 8 -2.84 -39.61 -13.09
N TRP A 9 -3.81 -40.00 -13.92
CA TRP A 9 -4.89 -39.11 -14.39
C TRP A 9 -5.80 -38.63 -13.26
N MET A 10 -5.66 -39.20 -12.05
CA MET A 10 -6.40 -38.77 -10.87
C MET A 10 -5.91 -37.42 -10.34
N THR A 11 -4.64 -37.06 -10.57
CA THR A 11 -4.05 -35.80 -10.10
C THR A 11 -4.67 -34.53 -10.69
N PRO A 12 -4.90 -34.40 -12.02
CA PRO A 12 -5.61 -33.24 -12.57
C PRO A 12 -7.08 -33.19 -12.14
N VAL A 13 -7.75 -34.34 -11.95
CA VAL A 13 -9.13 -34.42 -11.47
C VAL A 13 -9.24 -33.91 -10.03
N THR A 14 -8.38 -34.37 -9.12
CA THR A 14 -8.38 -33.90 -7.73
C THR A 14 -8.01 -32.42 -7.63
N THR A 15 -7.03 -31.97 -8.41
CA THR A 15 -6.66 -30.55 -8.46
C THR A 15 -7.82 -29.68 -8.97
N GLY A 16 -8.53 -30.13 -10.01
CA GLY A 16 -9.72 -29.46 -10.53
C GLY A 16 -10.90 -29.46 -9.54
N LEU A 17 -11.14 -30.55 -8.81
CA LEU A 17 -12.16 -30.61 -7.76
C LEU A 17 -11.89 -29.63 -6.62
N ILE A 18 -10.64 -29.56 -6.15
CA ILE A 18 -10.26 -28.57 -5.13
C ILE A 18 -10.50 -27.15 -5.66
N GLY A 19 -10.13 -26.87 -6.91
CA GLY A 19 -10.44 -25.59 -7.55
C GLY A 19 -11.94 -25.30 -7.64
N GLY A 20 -12.75 -26.32 -7.96
CA GLY A 20 -14.20 -26.21 -8.01
C GLY A 20 -14.80 -25.87 -6.65
N VAL A 21 -14.32 -26.51 -5.57
CA VAL A 21 -14.73 -26.20 -4.19
C VAL A 21 -14.34 -24.77 -3.80
N VAL A 22 -13.14 -24.32 -4.18
CA VAL A 22 -12.72 -22.92 -3.95
C VAL A 22 -13.60 -21.94 -4.72
N ALA A 23 -13.90 -22.20 -5.99
CA ALA A 23 -14.80 -21.36 -6.78
C ALA A 23 -16.22 -21.32 -6.18
N LEU A 24 -16.75 -22.47 -5.76
CA LEU A 24 -18.04 -22.58 -5.09
C LEU A 24 -18.05 -21.77 -3.78
N PHE A 25 -16.99 -21.86 -2.98
CA PHE A 25 -16.85 -21.08 -1.75
C PHE A 25 -16.80 -19.57 -2.03
N LEU A 26 -15.99 -19.12 -2.99
CA LEU A 26 -15.90 -17.70 -3.37
C LEU A 26 -17.26 -17.14 -3.83
N SER A 27 -18.03 -17.95 -4.56
CA SER A 27 -19.38 -17.61 -5.00
C SER A 27 -20.35 -17.51 -3.83
N LEU A 28 -20.40 -18.52 -2.96
CA LEU A 28 -21.35 -18.60 -1.83
C LEU A 28 -21.04 -17.65 -0.66
N VAL A 29 -19.79 -17.22 -0.50
CA VAL A 29 -19.40 -16.17 0.49
C VAL A 29 -19.82 -14.78 0.00
N GLY A 30 -20.21 -14.64 -1.27
CA GLY A 30 -20.67 -13.37 -1.84
C GLY A 30 -19.55 -12.47 -2.35
N ILE A 31 -18.28 -12.92 -2.34
CA ILE A 31 -17.15 -12.14 -2.87
C ILE A 31 -17.34 -11.86 -4.36
N VAL A 32 -17.81 -12.84 -5.12
CA VAL A 32 -18.04 -12.72 -6.57
C VAL A 32 -19.15 -11.71 -6.86
N GLU A 33 -20.30 -11.83 -6.20
CA GLU A 33 -21.46 -10.96 -6.41
C GLU A 33 -21.19 -9.53 -5.92
N ALA A 34 -20.66 -9.37 -4.70
CA ALA A 34 -20.36 -8.05 -4.13
C ALA A 34 -19.32 -7.26 -4.96
N SER A 35 -18.48 -7.97 -5.72
CA SER A 35 -17.45 -7.38 -6.56
C SER A 35 -17.89 -7.12 -8.00
N LEU A 36 -19.17 -7.35 -8.34
CA LEU A 36 -19.69 -7.08 -9.69
C LEU A 36 -19.73 -5.60 -10.05
N GLY A 37 -20.05 -4.75 -9.06
CA GLY A 37 -20.09 -3.30 -9.25
C GLY A 37 -18.72 -2.65 -9.49
N ARG A 38 -17.62 -3.41 -9.34
CA ARG A 38 -16.26 -2.93 -9.54
C ARG A 38 -15.70 -3.51 -10.83
N TYR A 39 -15.53 -2.66 -11.85
CA TYR A 39 -14.95 -3.07 -13.12
C TYR A 39 -13.41 -3.06 -13.06
N VAL A 40 -12.80 -4.12 -13.58
CA VAL A 40 -11.36 -4.17 -13.86
C VAL A 40 -11.08 -3.53 -15.23
N ILE A 41 -11.89 -3.91 -16.22
CA ILE A 41 -11.91 -3.26 -17.54
C ILE A 41 -13.31 -2.71 -17.73
N THR A 42 -13.43 -1.39 -17.93
CA THR A 42 -14.72 -0.69 -18.03
C THR A 42 -15.61 -1.33 -19.09
N GLY A 43 -16.76 -1.87 -18.67
CA GLY A 43 -17.77 -2.46 -19.55
C GLY A 43 -17.42 -3.84 -20.12
N ILE A 44 -16.31 -4.46 -19.72
CA ILE A 44 -15.87 -5.76 -20.27
C ILE A 44 -15.65 -6.80 -19.17
N LEU A 45 -14.93 -6.44 -18.11
CA LEU A 45 -14.48 -7.42 -17.10
C LEU A 45 -14.69 -6.89 -15.69
N SER A 46 -15.52 -7.57 -14.90
CA SER A 46 -15.76 -7.23 -13.49
C SER A 46 -14.74 -7.89 -12.57
N MET A 47 -14.53 -7.33 -11.37
CA MET A 47 -13.62 -7.89 -10.37
C MET A 47 -14.12 -9.27 -9.88
N GLY A 48 -15.44 -9.46 -9.79
CA GLY A 48 -16.05 -10.77 -9.52
C GLY A 48 -15.66 -11.84 -10.55
N GLN A 49 -15.72 -11.49 -11.85
CA GLN A 49 -15.29 -12.39 -12.93
C GLN A 49 -13.78 -12.67 -12.88
N VAL A 50 -12.96 -11.68 -12.50
CA VAL A 50 -11.51 -11.88 -12.30
C VAL A 50 -11.23 -12.87 -11.18
N PHE A 51 -11.96 -12.83 -10.07
CA PHE A 51 -11.78 -13.81 -8.99
C PHE A 51 -12.06 -15.24 -9.46
N LEU A 52 -13.14 -15.46 -10.22
CA LEU A 52 -13.43 -16.77 -10.81
C LEU A 52 -12.34 -17.19 -11.81
N LEU A 53 -11.94 -16.30 -12.73
CA LEU A 53 -10.86 -16.55 -13.68
C LEU A 53 -9.53 -16.89 -13.00
N ALA A 54 -9.23 -16.27 -11.86
CA ALA A 54 -8.02 -16.55 -11.09
C ALA A 54 -8.01 -17.99 -10.56
N VAL A 55 -9.16 -18.53 -10.15
CA VAL A 55 -9.27 -19.95 -9.75
C VAL A 55 -8.97 -20.86 -10.94
N TYR A 56 -9.57 -20.61 -12.11
CA TYR A 56 -9.25 -21.36 -13.33
C TYR A 56 -7.75 -21.28 -13.66
N ALA A 57 -7.15 -20.09 -13.58
CA ALA A 57 -5.74 -19.88 -13.86
C ALA A 57 -4.83 -20.68 -12.92
N ILE A 58 -5.03 -20.56 -11.60
CA ILE A 58 -4.16 -21.18 -10.59
C ILE A 58 -4.24 -22.71 -10.69
N PHE A 59 -5.45 -23.27 -10.69
CA PHE A 59 -5.63 -24.71 -10.64
C PHE A 59 -5.34 -25.40 -11.98
N ALA A 60 -5.61 -24.76 -13.13
CA ALA A 60 -5.22 -25.30 -14.44
C ALA A 60 -3.70 -25.28 -14.62
N VAL A 61 -3.01 -24.20 -14.21
CA VAL A 61 -1.54 -24.13 -14.25
C VAL A 61 -0.91 -25.15 -13.31
N GLN A 62 -1.42 -25.31 -12.08
CA GLN A 62 -0.92 -26.32 -11.15
C GLN A 62 -1.13 -27.75 -11.67
N ALA A 63 -2.30 -28.06 -12.24
CA ALA A 63 -2.56 -29.36 -12.85
C ALA A 63 -1.63 -29.64 -14.03
N ALA A 64 -1.39 -28.64 -14.89
CA ALA A 64 -0.47 -28.74 -16.01
C ALA A 64 1.00 -28.86 -15.56
N GLN A 65 1.41 -28.20 -14.47
CA GLN A 65 2.76 -28.32 -13.90
C GLN A 65 3.01 -29.68 -13.24
N LYS A 66 2.02 -30.24 -12.54
CA LYS A 66 2.10 -31.61 -11.98
C LYS A 66 2.12 -32.68 -13.07
N ALA A 67 1.74 -32.34 -14.31
CA ALA A 67 1.86 -33.23 -15.45
C ALA A 67 3.30 -33.37 -15.99
N THR A 68 4.19 -32.43 -15.66
CA THR A 68 5.63 -32.49 -16.01
C THR A 68 6.36 -33.52 -15.15
N PRO A 69 7.04 -34.53 -15.73
CA PRO A 69 7.75 -35.53 -14.95
C PRO A 69 8.93 -34.93 -14.15
N GLU A 70 9.18 -35.47 -12.96
CA GLU A 70 10.20 -35.00 -12.00
C GLU A 70 11.64 -35.00 -12.55
N HIS A 71 11.91 -35.65 -13.69
CA HIS A 71 13.26 -35.84 -14.25
C HIS A 71 13.71 -34.78 -15.26
N GLY A 72 13.03 -33.64 -15.36
CA GLY A 72 13.49 -32.51 -16.19
C GLY A 72 13.25 -32.64 -17.70
N GLU A 73 12.64 -33.74 -18.17
CA GLU A 73 12.10 -33.84 -19.52
C GLU A 73 10.80 -33.04 -19.64
N LYS A 74 10.65 -32.31 -20.75
CA LYS A 74 9.40 -31.61 -21.07
C LYS A 74 8.31 -32.66 -21.27
N ALA A 75 7.21 -32.57 -20.51
CA ALA A 75 6.04 -33.40 -20.78
C ALA A 75 5.56 -33.18 -22.22
N PRO A 76 5.02 -34.22 -22.88
CA PRO A 76 4.48 -34.07 -24.21
C PRO A 76 3.29 -33.09 -24.20
N VAL A 77 3.24 -32.23 -25.23
CA VAL A 77 2.31 -31.08 -25.33
C VAL A 77 0.85 -31.49 -25.11
N TYR A 78 0.43 -32.63 -25.69
CA TYR A 78 -0.94 -33.12 -25.54
C TYR A 78 -1.30 -33.42 -24.08
N ARG A 79 -0.36 -33.93 -23.28
CA ARG A 79 -0.62 -34.32 -21.89
C ARG A 79 -0.76 -33.11 -20.98
N THR A 80 0.07 -32.07 -21.15
CA THR A 80 -0.05 -30.83 -20.38
C THR A 80 -1.37 -30.11 -20.68
N LEU A 81 -1.78 -30.08 -21.96
CA LEU A 81 -3.04 -29.46 -22.36
C LEU A 81 -4.25 -30.25 -21.86
N ALA A 82 -4.20 -31.59 -21.95
CA ALA A 82 -5.26 -32.46 -21.43
C ALA A 82 -5.42 -32.30 -19.91
N CYS A 83 -4.33 -32.19 -19.14
CA CYS A 83 -4.42 -31.97 -17.70
C CYS A 83 -5.02 -30.60 -17.34
N GLY A 84 -4.67 -29.54 -18.08
CA GLY A 84 -5.28 -28.23 -17.91
C GLY A 84 -6.78 -28.23 -18.25
N ALA A 85 -7.15 -28.87 -19.37
CA ALA A 85 -8.53 -29.02 -19.82
C ALA A 85 -9.38 -29.78 -18.79
N ILE A 86 -8.90 -30.93 -18.28
CA ILE A 86 -9.60 -31.72 -17.26
C ILE A 86 -9.79 -30.92 -15.99
N ALA A 87 -8.76 -30.21 -15.52
CA ALA A 87 -8.88 -29.38 -14.32
C ALA A 87 -9.92 -28.26 -14.50
N GLY A 88 -9.89 -27.55 -15.63
CA GLY A 88 -10.87 -26.50 -15.93
C GLY A 88 -12.31 -27.04 -16.07
N LEU A 89 -12.47 -28.21 -16.70
CA LEU A 89 -13.76 -28.87 -16.83
C LEU A 89 -14.32 -29.27 -15.45
N MET A 90 -13.50 -29.84 -14.57
CA MET A 90 -13.93 -30.19 -13.21
C MET A 90 -14.37 -28.97 -12.39
N ILE A 91 -13.69 -27.83 -12.53
CA ILE A 91 -14.10 -26.57 -11.87
C ILE A 91 -15.50 -26.16 -12.35
N SER A 92 -15.72 -26.17 -13.67
CA SER A 92 -17.02 -25.85 -14.26
C SER A 92 -18.12 -26.83 -13.89
N ILE A 93 -17.83 -28.12 -13.72
CA ILE A 93 -18.83 -29.10 -13.25
C ILE A 93 -19.33 -28.73 -11.85
N VAL A 94 -18.42 -28.37 -10.94
CA VAL A 94 -18.81 -28.01 -9.57
C VAL A 94 -19.67 -26.74 -9.56
N LEU A 95 -19.33 -25.74 -10.36
CA LEU A 95 -20.13 -24.52 -10.50
C LEU A 95 -21.47 -24.78 -11.21
N ALA A 96 -21.51 -25.65 -12.22
CA ALA A 96 -22.76 -26.06 -12.86
C ALA A 96 -23.69 -26.78 -11.88
N LEU A 97 -23.14 -27.65 -11.03
CA LEU A 97 -23.90 -28.32 -9.97
C LEU A 97 -24.49 -27.31 -8.97
N LEU A 98 -23.75 -26.26 -8.63
CA LEU A 98 -24.27 -25.17 -7.79
C LEU A 98 -25.48 -24.49 -8.45
N VAL A 99 -25.43 -24.20 -9.76
CA VAL A 99 -26.56 -23.58 -10.48
C VAL A 99 -27.79 -24.50 -10.51
N VAL A 100 -27.59 -25.79 -10.83
CA VAL A 100 -28.71 -26.76 -10.89
C VAL A 100 -29.36 -26.95 -9.52
N VAL A 101 -28.56 -27.12 -8.47
CA VAL A 101 -29.09 -27.30 -7.10
C VAL A 101 -29.75 -26.01 -6.61
N GLY A 102 -29.16 -24.85 -6.93
CA GLY A 102 -29.67 -23.55 -6.54
C GLY A 102 -30.97 -23.12 -7.22
N GLU A 103 -31.28 -23.68 -8.39
CA GLU A 103 -32.58 -23.48 -9.06
C GLU A 103 -33.68 -24.36 -8.47
N GLN A 104 -33.36 -25.60 -8.08
CA GLN A 104 -34.33 -26.57 -7.57
C GLN A 104 -34.58 -26.43 -6.06
N ILE A 105 -33.58 -25.99 -5.31
CA ILE A 105 -33.60 -25.87 -3.86
C ILE A 105 -33.31 -24.42 -3.50
N ASP A 106 -34.13 -23.82 -2.64
CA ASP A 106 -33.87 -22.47 -2.12
C ASP A 106 -32.66 -22.48 -1.17
N LEU A 107 -31.47 -22.43 -1.76
CA LEU A 107 -30.19 -22.39 -1.04
C LEU A 107 -30.03 -21.12 -0.21
N ARG A 108 -30.86 -20.08 -0.43
CA ARG A 108 -30.76 -18.79 0.26
C ARG A 108 -30.99 -18.90 1.76
N GLY A 109 -31.77 -19.89 2.20
CA GLY A 109 -32.01 -20.19 3.61
C GLY A 109 -30.74 -20.61 4.38
N VAL A 110 -29.74 -21.15 3.67
CA VAL A 110 -28.45 -21.58 4.26
C VAL A 110 -27.31 -20.64 3.85
N PHE A 111 -27.31 -20.19 2.60
CA PHE A 111 -26.30 -19.29 2.02
C PHE A 111 -26.96 -18.00 1.52
N ILE A 112 -26.84 -16.93 2.29
CA ILE A 112 -27.50 -15.63 2.01
C ILE A 112 -27.15 -15.08 0.62
N HIS A 113 -25.96 -15.40 0.10
CA HIS A 113 -25.45 -14.95 -1.21
C HIS A 113 -25.73 -15.92 -2.37
N ALA A 114 -26.51 -16.98 -2.16
CA ALA A 114 -27.02 -17.83 -3.23
C ALA A 114 -28.19 -17.12 -3.94
N THR A 115 -27.91 -16.01 -4.60
CA THR A 115 -28.90 -15.11 -5.22
C THR A 115 -29.14 -15.46 -6.70
N PRO A 116 -30.30 -15.05 -7.26
CA PRO A 116 -30.53 -15.15 -8.70
C PRO A 116 -29.46 -14.42 -9.54
N VAL A 117 -28.92 -13.31 -9.03
CA VAL A 117 -27.85 -12.54 -9.71
C VAL A 117 -26.58 -13.36 -9.87
N LEU A 118 -26.22 -14.16 -8.86
CA LEU A 118 -25.08 -15.06 -8.93
C LEU A 118 -25.31 -16.16 -9.97
N TYR A 119 -26.51 -16.73 -10.03
CA TYR A 119 -26.83 -17.77 -11.01
C TYR A 119 -26.81 -17.21 -12.43
N ASP A 120 -27.42 -16.05 -12.67
CA ASP A 120 -27.37 -15.35 -13.95
C ASP A 120 -25.92 -15.02 -14.37
N LEU A 121 -25.05 -14.68 -13.42
CA LEU A 121 -23.63 -14.48 -13.71
C LEU A 121 -22.96 -15.78 -14.17
N LEU A 122 -23.15 -16.88 -13.44
CA LEU A 122 -22.53 -18.18 -13.74
C LEU A 122 -23.04 -18.77 -15.06
N THR A 123 -24.28 -18.44 -15.44
CA THR A 123 -24.88 -18.85 -16.71
C THR A 123 -24.65 -17.86 -17.86
N PHE A 124 -23.89 -16.78 -17.62
CA PHE A 124 -23.65 -15.69 -18.59
C PHE A 124 -24.93 -14.99 -19.08
N GLY A 125 -25.98 -14.97 -18.26
CA GLY A 125 -27.30 -14.41 -18.60
C GLY A 125 -28.10 -15.27 -19.58
N LEU A 126 -27.61 -16.46 -19.91
CA LEU A 126 -28.33 -17.45 -20.71
C LEU A 126 -29.08 -18.37 -19.73
N GLY A 127 -30.34 -18.71 -19.99
CA GLY A 127 -31.12 -19.56 -19.08
C GLY A 127 -30.40 -20.87 -18.72
N VAL A 128 -30.77 -21.48 -17.59
CA VAL A 128 -29.99 -22.56 -16.93
C VAL A 128 -29.51 -23.68 -17.86
N PRO A 129 -30.34 -24.26 -18.77
CA PRO A 129 -29.87 -25.34 -19.64
C PRO A 129 -28.74 -24.90 -20.57
N GLN A 130 -28.86 -23.71 -21.17
CA GLN A 130 -27.85 -23.18 -22.10
C GLN A 130 -26.62 -22.67 -21.34
N GLY A 131 -26.83 -22.03 -20.19
CA GLY A 131 -25.77 -21.53 -19.32
C GLY A 131 -24.79 -22.61 -18.86
N ILE A 132 -25.30 -23.80 -18.50
CA ILE A 132 -24.45 -24.93 -18.07
C ILE A 132 -23.53 -25.39 -19.20
N PHE A 133 -24.05 -25.52 -20.43
CA PHE A 133 -23.22 -25.90 -21.59
C PHE A 133 -22.13 -24.86 -21.86
N VAL A 134 -22.48 -23.57 -21.80
CA VAL A 134 -21.52 -22.48 -21.99
C VAL A 134 -20.47 -22.48 -20.88
N LEU A 135 -20.86 -22.70 -19.62
CA LEU A 135 -19.95 -22.75 -18.48
C LEU A 135 -18.95 -23.92 -18.57
N LEU A 136 -19.41 -25.10 -18.99
CA LEU A 136 -18.56 -26.27 -19.23
C LEU A 136 -17.58 -26.01 -20.38
N GLY A 137 -18.07 -25.46 -21.50
CA GLY A 137 -17.24 -25.07 -22.63
C GLY A 137 -16.19 -24.02 -22.25
N PHE A 138 -16.60 -23.00 -21.49
CA PHE A 138 -15.73 -21.95 -20.97
C PHE A 138 -14.61 -22.52 -20.08
N GLY A 139 -14.94 -23.43 -19.16
CA GLY A 139 -13.95 -24.07 -18.30
C GLY A 139 -12.93 -24.89 -19.06
N LEU A 140 -13.37 -25.61 -20.10
CA LEU A 140 -12.49 -26.36 -20.99
C LEU A 140 -11.54 -25.42 -21.74
N LEU A 141 -12.06 -24.35 -22.34
CA LEU A 141 -11.27 -23.35 -23.06
C LEU A 141 -10.25 -22.65 -22.16
N MET A 142 -10.67 -22.19 -20.99
CA MET A 142 -9.78 -21.55 -20.01
C MET A 142 -8.73 -22.53 -19.48
N GLY A 143 -9.10 -23.79 -19.23
CA GLY A 143 -8.18 -24.84 -18.84
C GLY A 143 -7.09 -25.10 -19.88
N ILE A 144 -7.43 -25.14 -21.17
CA ILE A 144 -6.47 -25.24 -22.28
C ILE A 144 -5.59 -23.99 -22.34
N LEU A 145 -6.19 -22.80 -22.30
CA LEU A 145 -5.49 -21.51 -22.43
C LEU A 145 -4.44 -21.33 -21.32
N PHE A 146 -4.79 -21.60 -20.07
CA PHE A 146 -3.84 -21.57 -18.95
C PHE A 146 -2.85 -22.75 -18.97
N GLY A 147 -3.23 -23.90 -19.53
CA GLY A 147 -2.31 -25.00 -19.81
C GLY A 147 -1.21 -24.65 -20.80
N VAL A 148 -1.52 -23.84 -21.84
CA VAL A 148 -0.53 -23.35 -22.81
C VAL A 148 0.55 -22.50 -22.14
N LEU A 149 0.23 -21.74 -21.08
CA LEU A 149 1.22 -20.92 -20.36
C LEU A 149 2.37 -21.76 -19.78
N VAL A 150 2.15 -23.03 -19.45
CA VAL A 150 3.19 -23.92 -18.92
C VAL A 150 4.18 -24.36 -20.01
N LEU A 151 3.74 -24.41 -21.26
CA LEU A 151 4.60 -24.73 -22.42
C LEU A 151 5.58 -23.60 -22.75
N LEU A 152 5.25 -22.37 -22.35
CA LEU A 152 6.09 -21.21 -22.61
C LEU A 152 7.42 -21.26 -21.83
N PRO A 153 8.50 -20.67 -22.40
CA PRO A 153 9.78 -20.49 -21.71
C PRO A 153 9.58 -19.83 -20.35
N LYS A 154 10.39 -20.21 -19.35
CA LYS A 154 10.27 -19.70 -17.97
C LYS A 154 10.21 -18.15 -17.90
N ALA A 155 11.00 -17.46 -18.73
CA ALA A 155 11.02 -16.01 -18.80
C ALA A 155 9.69 -15.42 -19.32
N LEU A 156 9.12 -15.99 -20.38
CA LEU A 156 7.85 -15.51 -20.95
C LEU A 156 6.67 -15.84 -20.04
N ARG A 157 6.68 -17.02 -19.41
CA ARG A 157 5.66 -17.44 -18.43
C ARG A 157 5.61 -16.50 -17.23
N LYS A 158 6.78 -16.14 -16.67
CA LYS A 158 6.88 -15.21 -15.55
C LYS A 158 6.41 -13.81 -15.96
N SER A 159 6.83 -13.33 -17.13
CA SER A 159 6.39 -12.05 -17.69
C SER A 159 4.87 -11.98 -17.87
N ILE A 160 4.24 -12.98 -18.51
CA ILE A 160 2.79 -13.02 -18.72
C ILE A 160 2.04 -13.19 -17.39
N GLY A 161 2.54 -14.04 -16.50
CA GLY A 161 1.93 -14.27 -15.19
C GLY A 161 1.88 -13.00 -14.34
N VAL A 162 2.97 -12.22 -14.32
CA VAL A 162 2.96 -10.94 -13.60
C VAL A 162 2.11 -9.89 -14.31
N GLY A 163 2.09 -9.85 -15.65
CA GLY A 163 1.18 -8.99 -16.39
C GLY A 163 -0.29 -9.26 -16.04
N LEU A 164 -0.68 -10.54 -15.96
CA LEU A 164 -2.04 -10.96 -15.61
C LEU A 164 -2.45 -10.56 -14.18
N ILE A 165 -1.48 -10.48 -13.26
CA ILE A 165 -1.69 -10.02 -11.87
C ILE A 165 -1.65 -8.49 -11.80
N ALA A 166 -0.77 -7.84 -12.55
CA ALA A 166 -0.57 -6.40 -12.52
C ALA A 166 -1.83 -5.64 -12.97
N VAL A 167 -2.54 -6.12 -13.99
CA VAL A 167 -3.76 -5.45 -14.50
C VAL A 167 -4.86 -5.34 -13.43
N PRO A 168 -5.31 -6.42 -12.76
CA PRO A 168 -6.33 -6.30 -11.72
C PRO A 168 -5.82 -5.54 -10.49
N VAL A 169 -4.55 -5.70 -10.09
CA VAL A 169 -3.99 -4.92 -8.97
C VAL A 169 -4.00 -3.43 -9.28
N LEU A 170 -3.48 -3.03 -10.44
CA LEU A 170 -3.47 -1.63 -10.87
C LEU A 170 -4.89 -1.12 -11.12
N SER A 171 -5.83 -1.96 -11.52
CA SER A 171 -7.23 -1.57 -11.62
C SER A 171 -7.91 -1.34 -10.29
N VAL A 172 -7.59 -2.12 -9.27
CA VAL A 172 -8.07 -1.84 -7.91
C VAL A 172 -7.49 -0.51 -7.42
N THR A 173 -6.20 -0.26 -7.65
CA THR A 173 -5.58 1.02 -7.30
C THR A 173 -6.18 2.19 -8.10
N TYR A 174 -6.37 2.01 -9.40
CA TYR A 174 -6.96 3.02 -10.28
C TYR A 174 -8.42 3.30 -9.90
N SER A 175 -9.24 2.27 -9.67
CA SER A 175 -10.62 2.45 -9.23
C SER A 175 -10.73 3.10 -7.84
N ALA A 176 -9.77 2.84 -6.94
CA ALA A 176 -9.67 3.52 -5.65
C ALA A 176 -9.30 5.00 -5.79
N LEU A 177 -8.44 5.34 -6.76
CA LEU A 177 -8.03 6.72 -7.04
C LEU A 177 -9.12 7.50 -7.82
N PHE A 178 -9.74 6.88 -8.81
CA PHE A 178 -10.61 7.53 -9.80
C PHE A 178 -12.10 7.17 -9.65
N ALA A 179 -12.55 6.99 -8.40
CA ALA A 179 -13.96 6.82 -8.03
C ALA A 179 -14.70 5.71 -8.81
N GLY A 180 -14.19 4.48 -8.76
CA GLY A 180 -14.91 3.28 -9.20
C GLY A 180 -14.88 3.02 -10.71
N ARG A 181 -14.18 3.82 -11.51
CA ARG A 181 -13.96 3.53 -12.92
C ARG A 181 -12.84 2.48 -13.06
N GLY A 182 -13.12 1.38 -13.75
CA GLY A 182 -12.09 0.41 -14.16
C GLY A 182 -11.09 1.02 -15.15
N LEU A 183 -10.08 0.26 -15.55
CA LEU A 183 -9.21 0.70 -16.65
C LEU A 183 -9.98 0.69 -17.97
N GLN A 184 -9.72 1.68 -18.81
CA GLN A 184 -10.10 1.61 -20.21
C GLN A 184 -9.31 0.47 -20.89
N LEU A 185 -9.92 -0.23 -21.85
CA LEU A 185 -9.30 -1.35 -22.55
C LEU A 185 -7.90 -1.03 -23.12
N PRO A 186 -7.66 0.13 -23.78
CA PRO A 186 -6.31 0.47 -24.27
C PRO A 186 -5.28 0.62 -23.15
N VAL A 187 -5.69 1.18 -22.01
CA VAL A 187 -4.80 1.38 -20.84
C VAL A 187 -4.51 0.03 -20.18
N ALA A 188 -5.50 -0.86 -20.07
CA ALA A 188 -5.31 -2.20 -19.54
C ALA A 188 -4.31 -3.02 -20.38
N ILE A 189 -4.41 -2.95 -21.71
CA ILE A 189 -3.46 -3.58 -22.63
C ILE A 189 -2.07 -2.96 -22.50
N ALA A 190 -1.98 -1.63 -22.46
CA ALA A 190 -0.70 -0.95 -22.28
C ALA A 190 -0.02 -1.35 -20.97
N VAL A 191 -0.76 -1.40 -19.86
CA VAL A 191 -0.27 -1.86 -18.55
C VAL A 191 0.20 -3.31 -18.61
N PHE A 192 -0.55 -4.20 -19.25
CA PHE A 192 -0.15 -5.60 -19.43
C PHE A 192 1.16 -5.70 -20.23
N VAL A 193 1.26 -5.00 -21.36
CA VAL A 193 2.45 -5.02 -22.23
C VAL A 193 3.65 -4.40 -21.52
N ILE A 194 3.49 -3.23 -20.89
CA ILE A 194 4.58 -2.54 -20.18
C ILE A 194 5.09 -3.38 -19.02
N SER A 195 4.20 -3.93 -18.19
CA SER A 195 4.61 -4.80 -17.07
C SER A 195 5.26 -6.09 -17.55
N ALA A 196 4.70 -6.73 -18.56
CA ALA A 196 5.27 -7.93 -19.17
C ALA A 196 6.66 -7.67 -19.76
N VAL A 197 6.82 -6.59 -20.54
CA VAL A 197 8.09 -6.18 -21.16
C VAL A 197 9.10 -5.77 -20.10
N ALA A 198 8.71 -4.97 -19.11
CA ALA A 198 9.59 -4.54 -18.02
C ALA A 198 10.19 -5.75 -17.30
N ILE A 199 9.38 -6.78 -17.00
CA ILE A 199 9.85 -7.98 -16.30
C ILE A 199 10.67 -8.89 -17.22
N PHE A 200 10.29 -9.00 -18.50
CA PHE A 200 11.07 -9.74 -19.47
C PHE A 200 12.46 -9.11 -19.66
N LEU A 201 12.54 -7.78 -19.75
CA LEU A 201 13.79 -7.03 -19.80
C LEU A 201 14.55 -7.19 -18.49
N TRP A 202 13.89 -7.06 -17.34
CA TRP A 202 14.50 -7.22 -16.02
C TRP A 202 15.15 -8.60 -15.89
N ASP A 203 14.42 -9.69 -16.14
CA ASP A 203 14.98 -11.05 -16.06
C ASP A 203 16.11 -11.32 -17.06
N ARG A 204 16.06 -10.68 -18.25
CA ARG A 204 17.09 -10.82 -19.28
C ARG A 204 18.37 -10.04 -18.94
N PHE A 205 18.23 -8.86 -18.33
CA PHE A 205 19.34 -7.96 -18.06
C PHE A 205 19.88 -8.05 -16.63
N GLU A 206 19.10 -8.51 -15.65
CA GLU A 206 19.50 -8.57 -14.23
C GLU A 206 20.75 -9.43 -14.03
N LYS A 207 20.77 -10.66 -14.56
CA LYS A 207 21.91 -11.57 -14.41
C LYS A 207 23.20 -11.01 -15.03
N PRO A 208 23.24 -10.58 -16.30
CA PRO A 208 24.46 -10.01 -16.88
C PRO A 208 24.86 -8.68 -16.22
N ILE A 209 23.92 -7.81 -15.82
CA ILE A 209 24.24 -6.56 -15.11
C ILE A 209 24.80 -6.83 -13.72
N ARG A 210 24.26 -7.81 -12.99
CA ARG A 210 24.72 -8.15 -11.64
C ARG A 210 26.12 -8.81 -11.67
N THR A 211 26.36 -9.74 -12.59
CA THR A 211 27.68 -10.36 -12.75
C THR A 211 28.72 -9.35 -13.24
N ARG A 212 28.35 -8.45 -14.17
CA ARG A 212 29.25 -7.40 -14.67
C ARG A 212 29.52 -6.33 -13.61
N SER A 213 28.51 -5.90 -12.84
CA SER A 213 28.69 -4.91 -11.77
C SER A 213 29.52 -5.43 -10.60
N GLN A 214 29.43 -6.72 -10.27
CA GLN A 214 30.28 -7.35 -9.25
C GLN A 214 31.72 -7.58 -9.73
N ALA A 215 31.93 -7.68 -11.05
CA ALA A 215 33.27 -7.81 -11.66
C ALA A 215 33.99 -6.46 -11.86
N LEU A 216 33.32 -5.32 -11.65
CA LEU A 216 33.94 -3.99 -11.79
C LEU A 216 34.74 -3.61 -10.53
N PRO A 217 35.87 -2.88 -10.67
CA PRO A 217 36.62 -2.32 -9.55
C PRO A 217 35.74 -1.44 -8.62
N SER A 218 36.06 -1.40 -7.33
CA SER A 218 35.29 -0.70 -6.28
C SER A 218 34.98 0.78 -6.57
N GLY A 219 35.87 1.48 -7.30
CA GLY A 219 35.63 2.85 -7.78
C GLY A 219 34.49 2.97 -8.79
N GLN A 220 34.42 2.06 -9.77
CA GLN A 220 33.37 2.04 -10.79
C GLN A 220 32.01 1.57 -10.24
N GLN A 221 32.02 0.70 -9.22
CA GLN A 221 30.80 0.31 -8.52
C GLN A 221 30.16 1.51 -7.79
N ARG A 222 30.97 2.41 -7.23
CA ARG A 222 30.49 3.62 -6.56
C ARG A 222 29.86 4.61 -7.54
N THR A 223 30.46 4.81 -8.72
CA THR A 223 29.88 5.65 -9.78
C THR A 223 28.61 5.05 -10.38
N MET A 224 28.54 3.72 -10.54
CA MET A 224 27.31 3.06 -11.00
C MET A 224 26.18 3.19 -9.97
N ARG A 225 26.47 2.99 -8.68
CA ARG A 225 25.48 3.19 -7.62
C ARG A 225 25.02 4.65 -7.56
N LEU A 226 25.95 5.61 -7.64
CA LEU A 226 25.61 7.03 -7.73
C LEU A 226 24.75 7.33 -8.95
N GLY A 227 25.08 6.76 -10.11
CA GLY A 227 24.28 6.88 -11.33
C GLY A 227 22.84 6.37 -11.13
N VAL A 228 22.67 5.22 -10.49
CA VAL A 228 21.34 4.67 -10.15
C VAL A 228 20.58 5.58 -9.19
N TRP A 229 21.23 6.10 -8.14
CA TRP A 229 20.61 7.05 -7.21
C TRP A 229 20.23 8.38 -7.87
N VAL A 230 21.06 8.88 -8.78
CA VAL A 230 20.78 10.09 -9.57
C VAL A 230 19.59 9.85 -10.50
N LEU A 231 19.53 8.69 -11.17
CA LEU A 231 18.44 8.32 -12.06
C LEU A 231 17.12 8.12 -11.29
N ALA A 232 17.18 7.51 -10.11
CA ALA A 232 16.04 7.40 -9.20
C ALA A 232 15.59 8.79 -8.69
N GLY A 233 16.52 9.66 -8.31
CA GLY A 233 16.23 11.04 -7.91
C GLY A 233 15.59 11.84 -9.04
N LEU A 234 16.11 11.72 -10.26
CA LEU A 234 15.55 12.35 -11.46
C LEU A 234 14.14 11.85 -11.75
N PHE A 235 13.90 10.55 -11.59
CA PHE A 235 12.57 9.97 -11.74
C PHE A 235 11.58 10.57 -10.74
N VAL A 236 11.94 10.63 -9.45
CA VAL A 236 11.11 11.24 -8.39
C VAL A 236 10.82 12.70 -8.71
N LEU A 237 11.82 13.47 -9.15
CA LEU A 237 11.64 14.87 -9.52
C LEU A 237 10.78 15.07 -10.77
N ALA A 238 10.73 14.10 -11.68
CA ALA A 238 9.93 14.15 -12.90
C ALA A 238 8.46 13.74 -12.69
N LEU A 239 8.10 13.12 -11.56
CA LEU A 239 6.74 12.65 -11.28
C LEU A 239 5.63 13.73 -11.40
N PRO A 240 5.84 15.00 -11.01
CA PRO A 240 4.82 16.04 -11.15
C PRO A 240 4.43 16.38 -12.60
N LEU A 241 5.29 16.01 -13.56
CA LEU A 241 5.04 16.23 -14.99
C LEU A 241 3.88 15.36 -15.52
N LEU A 242 3.43 14.36 -14.74
CA LEU A 242 2.29 13.49 -15.07
C LEU A 242 0.92 14.18 -14.97
N GLY A 243 0.86 15.40 -14.41
CA GLY A 243 -0.37 16.20 -14.32
C GLY A 243 -0.71 16.68 -12.90
N SER A 244 -1.78 17.45 -12.76
CA SER A 244 -2.19 18.08 -11.49
C SER A 244 -2.73 17.07 -10.46
N TYR A 245 -3.64 16.18 -10.88
CA TYR A 245 -4.21 15.14 -10.00
C TYR A 245 -3.15 14.17 -9.43
N PRO A 246 -2.29 13.52 -10.23
CA PRO A 246 -1.26 12.64 -9.67
C PRO A 246 -0.29 13.40 -8.77
N SER A 247 -0.01 14.67 -9.06
CA SER A 247 0.78 15.52 -8.15
C SER A 247 0.09 15.74 -6.81
N GLU A 248 -1.23 15.92 -6.78
CA GLU A 248 -1.97 16.06 -5.53
C GLU A 248 -1.94 14.78 -4.69
N VAL A 249 -2.14 13.62 -5.33
CA VAL A 249 -2.01 12.32 -4.66
C VAL A 249 -0.59 12.16 -4.10
N LEU A 250 0.43 12.48 -4.90
CA LEU A 250 1.83 12.41 -4.48
C LEU A 250 2.19 13.37 -3.35
N VAL A 251 1.60 14.56 -3.30
CA VAL A 251 1.74 15.50 -2.18
C VAL A 251 1.18 14.87 -0.90
N ILE A 252 -0.03 14.31 -0.96
CA ILE A 252 -0.65 13.66 0.19
C ILE A 252 0.20 12.45 0.63
N THR A 253 0.57 11.58 -0.30
CA THR A 253 1.44 10.43 0.00
C THR A 253 2.77 10.87 0.59
N GLY A 254 3.39 11.92 0.06
CA GLY A 254 4.64 12.46 0.60
C GLY A 254 4.50 13.00 2.03
N ILE A 255 3.38 13.62 2.39
CA ILE A 255 3.09 14.03 3.77
C ILE A 255 2.99 12.80 4.69
N PHE A 256 2.32 11.73 4.26
CA PHE A 256 2.26 10.47 5.01
C PHE A 256 3.63 9.79 5.14
N VAL A 257 4.47 9.84 4.10
CA VAL A 257 5.86 9.36 4.16
C VAL A 257 6.65 10.18 5.17
N LEU A 258 6.50 11.50 5.18
CA LEU A 258 7.18 12.39 6.13
C LEU A 258 6.77 12.08 7.58
N MET A 259 5.46 11.93 7.82
CA MET A 259 4.94 11.47 9.10
C MET A 259 5.48 10.10 9.47
N GLY A 260 5.48 9.16 8.53
CA GLY A 260 5.98 7.80 8.69
C GLY A 260 7.47 7.76 9.04
N LEU A 261 8.30 8.58 8.40
CA LEU A 261 9.73 8.71 8.72
C LEU A 261 9.94 9.19 10.16
N GLY A 262 9.12 10.13 10.65
CA GLY A 262 9.16 10.55 12.05
C GLY A 262 8.65 9.48 13.02
N LEU A 263 7.55 8.80 12.70
CA LEU A 263 7.01 7.73 13.54
C LEU A 263 7.96 6.52 13.57
N ASN A 264 8.69 6.25 12.48
CA ASN A 264 9.70 5.20 12.41
C ASN A 264 10.88 5.45 13.36
N ILE A 265 11.14 6.70 13.77
CA ILE A 265 12.13 6.98 14.82
C ILE A 265 11.60 6.49 16.18
N VAL A 266 10.35 6.81 16.51
CA VAL A 266 9.72 6.50 17.80
C VAL A 266 9.42 5.00 17.92
N VAL A 267 8.64 4.46 16.98
CA VAL A 267 8.20 3.06 16.97
C VAL A 267 9.30 2.15 16.42
N GLY A 268 9.92 2.54 15.31
CA GLY A 268 10.88 1.70 14.60
C GLY A 268 12.25 1.61 15.27
N TYR A 269 12.78 2.69 15.86
CA TYR A 269 14.08 2.64 16.54
C TYR A 269 13.95 2.44 18.05
N ALA A 270 13.12 3.23 18.73
CA ALA A 270 12.99 3.17 20.18
C ALA A 270 12.00 2.11 20.69
N GLY A 271 11.15 1.53 19.83
CA GLY A 271 10.17 0.52 20.23
C GLY A 271 8.96 1.08 20.99
N LEU A 272 8.74 2.38 20.92
CA LEU A 272 7.68 3.07 21.65
C LEU A 272 6.43 3.17 20.77
N LEU A 273 5.36 2.45 21.11
CA LEU A 273 4.12 2.47 20.34
C LEU A 273 3.36 3.79 20.57
N ASP A 274 3.27 4.62 19.53
CA ASP A 274 2.59 5.93 19.58
C ASP A 274 1.38 5.95 18.63
N LEU A 275 0.19 5.75 19.20
CA LEU A 275 -1.08 5.84 18.46
C LEU A 275 -1.62 7.29 18.43
N GLY A 276 -1.08 8.15 19.29
CA GLY A 276 -1.41 9.58 19.40
C GLY A 276 -0.68 10.48 18.40
N TYR A 277 0.11 9.91 17.49
CA TYR A 277 1.05 10.64 16.65
C TYR A 277 0.45 11.81 15.84
N VAL A 278 -0.84 11.72 15.50
CA VAL A 278 -1.62 12.80 14.87
C VAL A 278 -1.66 14.10 15.68
N ALA A 279 -1.50 14.05 17.02
CA ALA A 279 -1.43 15.27 17.84
C ALA A 279 -0.26 16.16 17.45
N PHE A 280 0.93 15.61 17.24
CA PHE A 280 2.10 16.41 16.86
C PHE A 280 1.94 17.03 15.49
N PHE A 281 1.29 16.30 14.58
CA PHE A 281 0.90 16.79 13.27
C PHE A 281 -0.13 17.93 13.37
N ALA A 282 -1.14 17.79 14.22
CA ALA A 282 -2.12 18.83 14.50
C ALA A 282 -1.46 20.09 15.08
N ILE A 283 -0.59 19.95 16.08
CA ILE A 283 0.13 21.08 16.70
C ILE A 283 0.94 21.84 15.66
N GLY A 284 1.72 21.15 14.81
CA GLY A 284 2.48 21.81 13.75
C GLY A 284 1.58 22.52 12.73
N ALA A 285 0.45 21.92 12.38
CA ALA A 285 -0.51 22.49 11.44
C ALA A 285 -1.20 23.75 12.02
N TYR A 286 -1.63 23.70 13.29
CA TYR A 286 -2.23 24.83 13.99
C TYR A 286 -1.25 25.98 14.21
N VAL A 287 -0.01 25.70 14.62
CA VAL A 287 1.00 26.76 14.79
C VAL A 287 1.29 27.44 13.45
N MET A 288 1.40 26.66 12.37
CA MET A 288 1.53 27.23 11.03
C MET A 288 0.34 28.13 10.66
N ALA A 289 -0.89 27.70 10.95
CA ALA A 289 -2.09 28.49 10.69
C ALA A 289 -2.14 29.78 11.52
N ILE A 290 -1.79 29.72 12.81
CA ILE A 290 -1.80 30.86 13.73
C ILE A 290 -0.80 31.94 13.30
N PHE A 291 0.39 31.53 12.84
CA PHE A 291 1.46 32.48 12.47
C PHE A 291 1.33 33.09 11.06
N THR A 292 0.45 32.54 10.23
CA THR A 292 0.36 32.94 8.81
C THR A 292 -1.04 33.38 8.38
N SER A 293 -2.11 32.92 9.03
CA SER A 293 -3.48 33.31 8.66
C SER A 293 -3.75 34.78 9.01
N PRO A 294 -4.37 35.54 8.08
CA PRO A 294 -4.88 36.88 8.35
C PRO A 294 -6.08 36.93 9.32
N GLU A 295 -6.75 35.79 9.54
CA GLU A 295 -7.99 35.71 10.31
C GLU A 295 -7.76 35.92 11.82
N ILE A 296 -6.55 35.62 12.30
CA ILE A 296 -6.21 35.72 13.73
C ILE A 296 -5.64 37.11 14.02
N THR A 297 -6.44 37.93 14.70
CA THR A 297 -6.13 39.33 15.02
C THR A 297 -5.26 39.51 16.26
N TRP A 298 -5.12 38.48 17.10
CA TRP A 298 -4.37 38.58 18.36
C TRP A 298 -2.84 38.47 18.18
N PHE A 299 -2.37 37.88 17.08
CA PHE A 299 -0.96 37.81 16.71
C PHE A 299 -0.74 38.52 15.36
N PRO A 300 -0.49 39.84 15.34
CA PRO A 300 -0.47 40.66 14.11
C PRO A 300 0.77 40.46 13.23
N ILE A 301 1.54 39.39 13.46
CA ILE A 301 2.73 39.08 12.69
C ILE A 301 2.34 38.06 11.62
N HIS A 302 1.85 38.52 10.47
CA HIS A 302 1.67 37.67 9.29
C HIS A 302 3.04 37.31 8.73
N THR A 303 3.66 36.28 9.31
CA THR A 303 4.98 35.83 8.91
C THR A 303 4.91 35.03 7.60
N SER A 304 6.02 35.00 6.86
CA SER A 304 6.16 34.09 5.73
C SER A 304 6.14 32.63 6.20
N PHE A 305 5.64 31.73 5.35
CA PHE A 305 5.69 30.27 5.55
C PHE A 305 7.05 29.79 6.06
N TRP A 306 8.15 30.31 5.51
CA TRP A 306 9.51 29.86 5.88
C TRP A 306 9.93 30.27 7.28
N VAL A 307 9.38 31.37 7.80
CA VAL A 307 9.65 31.84 9.17
C VAL A 307 8.77 31.09 10.16
N ALA A 308 7.51 30.82 9.81
CA ALA A 308 6.59 30.04 10.64
C ALA A 308 6.99 28.56 10.77
N LEU A 309 7.61 27.98 9.74
CA LEU A 309 7.94 26.55 9.71
C LEU A 309 8.88 26.10 10.86
N PRO A 310 10.01 26.77 11.16
CA PRO A 310 10.83 26.45 12.33
C PRO A 310 10.05 26.50 13.65
N PHE A 311 9.15 27.46 13.83
CA PHE A 311 8.33 27.55 15.04
C PHE A 311 7.37 26.36 15.14
N ALA A 312 6.69 25.99 14.05
CA ALA A 312 5.81 24.81 14.01
C ALA A 312 6.56 23.51 14.38
N VAL A 313 7.80 23.35 13.88
CA VAL A 313 8.65 22.19 14.20
C VAL A 313 9.09 22.22 15.67
N LEU A 314 9.52 23.38 16.18
CA LEU A 314 9.96 23.54 17.56
C LEU A 314 8.82 23.30 18.56
N THR A 315 7.63 23.83 18.31
CA THR A 315 6.45 23.62 19.17
C THR A 315 6.02 22.16 19.18
N ALA A 316 6.07 21.48 18.03
CA ALA A 316 5.77 20.05 17.97
C ALA A 316 6.84 19.23 18.71
N MET A 317 8.13 19.57 18.55
CA MET A 317 9.24 18.96 19.28
C MET A 317 9.07 19.11 20.80
N LEU A 318 8.72 20.32 21.27
CA LEU A 318 8.46 20.59 22.68
C LEU A 318 7.24 19.83 23.19
N ALA A 319 6.15 19.77 22.40
CA ALA A 319 4.98 18.97 22.75
C ALA A 319 5.30 17.48 22.87
N GLY A 320 6.16 16.95 21.98
CA GLY A 320 6.67 15.58 22.06
C GLY A 320 7.49 15.33 23.33
N ALA A 321 8.38 16.27 23.70
CA ALA A 321 9.13 16.19 24.95
C ALA A 321 8.20 16.25 26.18
N ILE A 322 7.19 17.14 26.17
CA ILE A 322 6.22 17.28 27.26
C ILE A 322 5.40 16.00 27.42
N LEU A 323 4.89 15.42 26.33
CA LEU A 323 4.19 14.13 26.35
C LEU A 323 5.09 13.01 26.86
N GLY A 324 6.37 13.06 26.52
CA GLY A 324 7.32 12.06 26.96
C GLY A 324 7.42 11.96 28.49
N ILE A 325 7.22 13.06 29.23
CA ILE A 325 7.36 13.14 30.70
C ILE A 325 6.38 12.22 31.47
N PRO A 326 5.04 12.31 31.30
CA PRO A 326 4.11 11.40 31.97
C PRO A 326 4.27 9.95 31.50
N VAL A 327 4.88 9.76 30.34
CA VAL A 327 4.95 8.48 29.63
C VAL A 327 6.20 7.65 29.97
N LEU A 328 7.18 8.24 30.67
CA LEU A 328 8.48 7.62 30.97
C LEU A 328 8.41 6.24 31.63
N ASN A 329 7.41 6.03 32.49
CA ASN A 329 7.25 4.80 33.29
C ASN A 329 6.35 3.75 32.62
N MET A 330 5.77 4.04 31.45
CA MET A 330 4.84 3.12 30.78
C MET A 330 5.54 2.30 29.70
N ARG A 331 5.03 1.08 29.49
CA ARG A 331 5.56 0.09 28.54
C ARG A 331 4.43 -0.45 27.65
N GLY A 332 4.79 -0.82 26.42
CA GLY A 332 3.92 -1.57 25.50
C GLY A 332 2.54 -0.93 25.28
N ASP A 333 1.49 -1.65 25.64
CA ASP A 333 0.11 -1.23 25.36
C ASP A 333 -0.33 -0.04 26.21
N TYR A 334 0.17 0.09 27.44
CA TYR A 334 -0.16 1.24 28.31
C TYR A 334 0.35 2.55 27.72
N LEU A 335 1.54 2.51 27.13
CA LEU A 335 2.14 3.62 26.39
C LEU A 335 1.23 4.04 25.22
N ALA A 336 0.72 3.07 24.46
CA ALA A 336 -0.16 3.31 23.32
C ALA A 336 -1.51 3.94 23.73
N ILE A 337 -2.09 3.50 24.85
CA ILE A 337 -3.35 4.05 25.38
C ILE A 337 -3.17 5.53 25.78
N VAL A 338 -2.07 5.87 26.45
CA VAL A 338 -1.85 7.26 26.87
C VAL A 338 -1.55 8.19 25.71
N THR A 339 -0.77 7.73 24.71
CA THR A 339 -0.56 8.53 23.50
C THR A 339 -1.88 8.77 22.75
N LEU A 340 -2.73 7.75 22.62
CA LEU A 340 -4.08 7.90 22.05
C LEU A 340 -4.87 8.97 22.81
N GLY A 341 -4.89 8.89 24.15
CA GLY A 341 -5.56 9.87 25.00
C GLY A 341 -5.06 11.29 24.77
N PHE A 342 -3.74 11.49 24.63
CA PHE A 342 -3.19 12.80 24.28
C PHE A 342 -3.61 13.27 22.89
N GLY A 343 -3.62 12.37 21.90
CA GLY A 343 -4.19 12.61 20.56
C GLY A 343 -5.58 13.22 20.63
N GLU A 344 -6.43 12.58 21.42
CA GLU A 344 -7.81 13.01 21.64
C GLU A 344 -7.92 14.30 22.45
N ILE A 345 -7.07 14.51 23.46
CA ILE A 345 -7.02 15.76 24.22
C ILE A 345 -6.71 16.93 23.30
N ILE A 346 -5.69 16.82 22.43
CA ILE A 346 -5.34 17.90 21.49
C ILE A 346 -6.50 18.20 20.53
N ARG A 347 -7.19 17.15 20.04
CA ARG A 347 -8.37 17.31 19.18
C ARG A 347 -9.53 18.01 19.90
N LEU A 348 -9.82 17.62 21.14
CA LEU A 348 -10.88 18.21 21.95
C LEU A 348 -10.55 19.66 22.36
N VAL A 349 -9.29 19.95 22.68
CA VAL A 349 -8.82 21.31 22.96
C VAL A 349 -8.98 22.20 21.73
N ALA A 350 -8.65 21.70 20.53
CA ALA A 350 -8.85 22.43 19.28
C ALA A 350 -10.34 22.67 18.96
N LEU A 351 -11.23 21.78 19.40
CA LEU A 351 -12.69 21.94 19.27
C LEU A 351 -13.30 22.87 20.33
N SER A 352 -12.59 23.11 21.43
CA SER A 352 -13.15 23.78 22.61
C SER A 352 -13.46 25.25 22.35
N ASP A 353 -14.65 25.69 22.75
CA ASP A 353 -15.09 27.09 22.64
C ASP A 353 -14.21 28.06 23.44
N TRP A 354 -13.52 27.56 24.48
CA TRP A 354 -12.59 28.37 25.29
C TRP A 354 -11.38 28.89 24.49
N LEU A 355 -10.86 28.12 23.53
CA LEU A 355 -9.76 28.55 22.64
C LEU A 355 -10.26 29.12 21.31
N LYS A 356 -11.56 29.31 21.13
CA LYS A 356 -12.12 29.83 19.89
C LYS A 356 -11.45 31.12 19.39
N PRO A 357 -11.09 32.11 20.25
CA PRO A 357 -10.40 33.32 19.80
C PRO A 357 -8.95 33.09 19.32
N LEU A 358 -8.30 32.02 19.77
CA LEU A 358 -6.90 31.72 19.46
C LEU A 358 -6.75 30.70 18.31
N ILE A 359 -7.66 29.73 18.24
CA ILE A 359 -7.53 28.52 17.39
C ILE A 359 -8.75 28.35 16.45
N GLY A 360 -9.76 29.23 16.55
CA GLY A 360 -10.96 29.19 15.71
C GLY A 360 -12.03 28.19 16.15
N GLY A 361 -11.72 27.29 17.09
CA GLY A 361 -12.66 26.30 17.64
C GLY A 361 -13.14 25.32 16.57
N SER A 362 -14.45 25.02 16.57
CA SER A 362 -15.08 24.14 15.59
C SER A 362 -14.98 24.63 14.14
N ASN A 363 -14.90 25.95 13.93
CA ASN A 363 -14.75 26.56 12.60
C ASN A 363 -13.33 26.40 12.04
N GLY A 364 -12.35 26.04 12.87
CA GLY A 364 -10.96 25.97 12.45
C GLY A 364 -10.37 27.32 12.07
N ILE A 365 -9.22 27.30 11.37
CA ILE A 365 -8.53 28.50 10.88
C ILE A 365 -8.52 28.42 9.35
N THR A 366 -8.96 29.49 8.68
CA THR A 366 -9.01 29.58 7.22
C THR A 366 -8.00 30.58 6.70
N GLN A 367 -7.93 30.75 5.36
CA GLN A 367 -7.08 31.73 4.70
C GLN A 367 -5.57 31.59 5.01
N ILE A 368 -5.11 30.36 5.21
CA ILE A 368 -3.68 30.08 5.38
C ILE A 368 -3.00 30.31 4.03
N PRO A 369 -2.09 31.30 3.92
CA PRO A 369 -1.45 31.61 2.65
C PRO A 369 -0.57 30.45 2.20
N LYS A 370 -0.59 30.18 0.89
CA LYS A 370 0.32 29.20 0.30
C LYS A 370 1.77 29.70 0.40
N PRO A 371 2.76 28.79 0.43
CA PRO A 371 4.16 29.19 0.52
C PRO A 371 4.53 30.09 -0.65
N THR A 372 5.36 31.10 -0.40
CA THR A 372 5.96 31.96 -1.43
C THR A 372 7.48 31.97 -1.24
N THR A 373 8.25 31.83 -2.31
CA THR A 373 9.72 32.02 -2.29
C THR A 373 10.09 33.05 -3.34
N PHE A 374 10.77 34.14 -2.95
CA PHE A 374 11.30 35.13 -3.90
C PHE A 374 10.29 35.60 -4.97
N GLY A 375 9.01 35.79 -4.59
CA GLY A 375 7.94 36.23 -5.50
C GLY A 375 7.21 35.12 -6.27
N LEU A 376 7.66 33.86 -6.21
CA LEU A 376 6.97 32.70 -6.77
C LEU A 376 6.02 32.09 -5.74
N ALA A 377 4.71 32.09 -6.04
CA ALA A 377 3.70 31.39 -5.24
C ALA A 377 3.67 29.89 -5.57
N PHE A 378 3.68 29.05 -4.54
CA PHE A 378 3.47 27.61 -4.62
C PHE A 378 1.96 27.30 -4.59
N ASP A 379 1.27 27.82 -5.60
CA ASP A 379 -0.18 27.70 -5.76
C ASP A 379 -0.62 26.35 -6.32
N ASN A 380 0.19 25.75 -7.18
CA ASN A 380 -0.10 24.49 -7.84
C ASN A 380 0.37 23.26 -7.04
N PRO A 381 -0.39 22.14 -7.06
CA PRO A 381 0.02 20.88 -6.43
C PRO A 381 1.40 20.39 -6.88
N GLN A 382 1.74 20.61 -8.16
CA GLN A 382 3.05 20.29 -8.74
C GLN A 382 4.20 21.03 -8.05
N LYS A 383 3.98 22.30 -7.69
CA LYS A 383 5.00 23.11 -7.01
C LYS A 383 5.12 22.68 -5.54
N LEU A 384 3.99 22.47 -4.86
CA LEU A 384 3.95 21.98 -3.47
C LEU A 384 4.62 20.62 -3.31
N TYR A 385 4.54 19.76 -4.33
CA TYR A 385 5.23 18.47 -4.34
C TYR A 385 6.74 18.61 -4.08
N TYR A 386 7.40 19.61 -4.67
CA TYR A 386 8.84 19.80 -4.45
C TYR A 386 9.16 20.16 -3.00
N ILE A 387 8.32 20.94 -2.32
CA ILE A 387 8.48 21.25 -0.89
C ILE A 387 8.37 19.98 -0.05
N VAL A 388 7.37 19.13 -0.34
CA VAL A 388 7.18 17.86 0.36
C VAL A 388 8.37 16.92 0.12
N VAL A 389 8.85 16.80 -1.12
CA VAL A 389 10.02 15.96 -1.44
C VAL A 389 11.27 16.46 -0.73
N ILE A 390 11.52 17.77 -0.72
CA ILE A 390 12.64 18.36 0.04
C ILE A 390 12.49 18.02 1.53
N GLY A 391 11.28 18.15 2.09
CA GLY A 391 10.97 17.74 3.46
C GLY A 391 11.26 16.27 3.73
N CYS A 392 10.84 15.36 2.84
CA CYS A 392 11.11 13.93 2.95
C CYS A 392 12.60 13.61 2.85
N VAL A 393 13.34 14.26 1.95
CA VAL A 393 14.80 14.08 1.81
C VAL A 393 15.52 14.53 3.07
N ILE A 394 15.14 15.68 3.63
CA ILE A 394 15.69 16.19 4.89
C ILE A 394 15.35 15.24 6.03
N ALA A 395 14.10 14.80 6.15
CA ALA A 395 13.65 13.86 7.17
C ALA A 395 14.39 12.52 7.08
N ALA A 396 14.53 11.95 5.87
CA ALA A 396 15.27 10.72 5.62
C ALA A 396 16.76 10.87 5.92
N PHE A 397 17.37 12.02 5.58
CA PHE A 397 18.75 12.32 5.94
C PHE A 397 18.93 12.37 7.46
N ILE A 398 18.06 13.10 8.17
CA ILE A 398 18.08 13.19 9.64
C ILE A 398 17.90 11.81 10.26
N ALA A 399 16.88 11.05 9.84
CA ALA A 399 16.61 9.70 10.33
C ALA A 399 17.80 8.76 10.11
N THR A 400 18.44 8.82 8.94
CA THR A 400 19.62 8.01 8.63
C THR A 400 20.80 8.38 9.52
N ARG A 401 21.07 9.68 9.72
CA ARG A 401 22.14 10.15 10.60
C ARG A 401 21.87 9.77 12.06
N LEU A 402 20.62 9.87 12.52
CA LEU A 402 20.22 9.46 13.86
C LEU A 402 20.39 7.96 14.07
N LYS A 403 19.95 7.12 13.12
CA LYS A 403 20.09 5.65 13.18
C LYS A 403 21.53 5.21 13.43
N TYR A 404 22.50 5.80 12.74
CA TYR A 404 23.92 5.45 12.91
C TYR A 404 24.64 6.22 14.04
N SER A 405 23.95 7.15 14.71
CA SER A 405 24.49 7.91 15.84
C SER A 405 24.49 7.10 17.14
N ARG A 406 25.11 7.65 18.20
CA ARG A 406 25.03 7.07 19.56
C ARG A 406 23.59 7.02 20.07
N LEU A 407 22.78 8.06 19.79
CA LEU A 407 21.37 8.11 20.19
C LEU A 407 20.56 6.98 19.55
N GLY A 408 20.73 6.76 18.25
CA GLY A 408 20.06 5.67 17.54
C GLY A 408 20.43 4.30 18.07
N ARG A 409 21.71 4.08 18.43
CA ARG A 409 22.15 2.83 19.07
C ARG A 409 21.54 2.64 20.46
N ASN A 410 21.43 3.71 21.25
CA ASN A 410 20.75 3.65 22.55
C ASN A 410 19.26 3.30 22.39
N TRP A 411 18.58 3.89 21.41
CA TRP A 411 17.18 3.56 21.12
C TRP A 411 16.99 2.10 20.73
N MET A 412 17.85 1.58 19.85
CA MET A 412 17.83 0.17 19.47
C MET A 412 18.08 -0.74 20.68
N ALA A 413 19.00 -0.38 21.58
CA ALA A 413 19.22 -1.14 22.81
C ALA A 413 17.99 -1.14 23.73
N ILE A 414 17.35 0.01 23.93
CA ILE A 414 16.12 0.14 24.74
C ILE A 414 14.97 -0.68 24.14
N ARG A 415 14.88 -0.73 22.81
CA ARG A 415 13.86 -1.50 22.09
C ARG A 415 14.00 -3.01 22.31
N GLU A 416 15.24 -3.51 22.40
CA GLU A 416 15.50 -4.95 22.62
C GLU A 416 15.22 -5.34 24.08
N ASP A 417 15.79 -4.62 25.04
CA ASP A 417 15.55 -4.82 26.47
C ASP A 417 15.88 -3.56 27.26
N GLU A 418 14.85 -2.94 27.84
CA GLU A 418 14.95 -1.70 28.60
C GLU A 418 15.75 -1.88 29.91
N ASP A 419 15.58 -3.01 30.60
CA ASP A 419 16.21 -3.27 31.90
C ASP A 419 17.71 -3.57 31.71
N VAL A 420 18.07 -4.31 30.65
CA VAL A 420 19.47 -4.53 30.25
C VAL A 420 20.12 -3.23 29.76
N ALA A 421 19.42 -2.42 28.96
CA ALA A 421 19.92 -1.13 28.52
C ALA A 421 20.26 -0.21 29.71
N GLN A 422 19.40 -0.19 30.74
CA GLN A 422 19.64 0.58 31.95
C GLN A 422 20.83 0.05 32.75
N ALA A 423 20.98 -1.28 32.87
CA ALA A 423 22.14 -1.90 33.52
C ALA A 423 23.47 -1.57 32.81
N MET A 424 23.42 -1.35 31.49
CA MET A 424 24.57 -0.91 30.69
C MET A 424 24.83 0.61 30.75
N GLY A 425 24.11 1.34 31.61
CA GLY A 425 24.32 2.78 31.86
C GLY A 425 23.60 3.71 30.87
N ILE A 426 22.61 3.21 30.12
CA ILE A 426 21.80 4.04 29.22
C ILE A 426 20.71 4.76 30.03
N ASP A 427 20.69 6.09 29.97
CA ASP A 427 19.63 6.92 30.56
C ASP A 427 18.33 6.77 29.76
N LEU A 428 17.41 5.94 30.26
CA LEU A 428 16.12 5.67 29.63
C LEU A 428 15.30 6.93 29.41
N VAL A 429 15.26 7.82 30.40
CA VAL A 429 14.41 9.01 30.38
C VAL A 429 14.83 9.93 29.26
N ARG A 430 16.10 10.32 29.25
CA ARG A 430 16.62 11.22 28.22
C ARG A 430 16.47 10.63 26.82
N ASN A 431 16.73 9.34 26.64
CA ASN A 431 16.63 8.71 25.33
C ASN A 431 15.16 8.60 24.86
N LYS A 432 14.20 8.24 25.73
CA LYS A 432 12.77 8.24 25.38
C LYS A 432 12.25 9.65 25.02
N LEU A 433 12.62 10.67 25.81
CA LEU A 433 12.25 12.06 25.51
C LEU A 433 12.80 12.53 24.16
N LEU A 434 14.06 12.21 23.84
CA LEU A 434 14.65 12.56 22.56
C LEU A 434 14.00 11.81 21.39
N ALA A 435 13.57 10.55 21.59
CA ALA A 435 12.83 9.81 20.56
C ALA A 435 11.51 10.52 20.24
N PHE A 436 10.70 10.84 21.26
CA PHE A 436 9.45 11.56 21.08
C PHE A 436 9.65 12.95 20.48
N ALA A 437 10.62 13.72 20.97
CA ALA A 437 10.90 15.07 20.46
C ALA A 437 11.29 15.06 18.98
N THR A 438 12.16 14.13 18.56
CA THR A 438 12.61 14.04 17.16
C THR A 438 11.54 13.52 16.22
N GLY A 439 10.74 12.54 16.64
CA GLY A 439 9.56 12.08 15.89
C GLY A 439 8.52 13.20 15.74
N ALA A 440 8.16 13.84 16.85
CA ALA A 440 7.20 14.94 16.87
C ALA A 440 7.65 16.13 16.02
N ALA A 441 8.94 16.45 15.98
CA ALA A 441 9.49 17.49 15.11
C ALA A 441 9.20 17.21 13.62
N LEU A 442 9.41 15.98 13.16
CA LEU A 442 9.12 15.58 11.77
C LEU A 442 7.61 15.53 11.50
N SER A 443 6.80 15.07 12.47
CA SER A 443 5.34 15.15 12.39
C SER A 443 4.83 16.59 12.27
N GLY A 444 5.39 17.50 13.07
CA GLY A 444 5.05 18.92 13.04
C GLY A 444 5.43 19.59 11.71
N LEU A 445 6.57 19.20 11.12
CA LEU A 445 6.95 19.63 9.77
C LEU A 445 5.93 19.18 8.72
N ALA A 446 5.47 17.92 8.80
CA ALA A 446 4.42 17.41 7.93
C ALA A 446 3.11 18.21 8.11
N GLY A 447 2.76 18.53 9.36
CA GLY A 447 1.59 19.33 9.74
C GLY A 447 1.61 20.74 9.16
N ALA A 448 2.76 21.42 9.26
CA ALA A 448 2.95 22.76 8.71
C ALA A 448 2.80 22.77 7.18
N ILE A 449 3.33 21.76 6.48
CA ILE A 449 3.16 21.65 5.02
C ILE A 449 1.69 21.35 4.68
N PHE A 450 1.05 20.46 5.43
CA PHE A 450 -0.37 20.10 5.25
C PHE A 450 -1.31 21.29 5.41
N ALA A 451 -1.08 22.12 6.44
CA ALA A 451 -1.78 23.39 6.66
C ALA A 451 -1.76 24.28 5.41
N SER A 452 -0.56 24.49 4.85
CA SER A 452 -0.38 25.31 3.65
C SER A 452 -0.98 24.69 2.38
N LYS A 453 -1.08 23.36 2.32
CA LYS A 453 -1.73 22.63 1.21
C LYS A 453 -3.24 22.86 1.20
N LEU A 454 -3.88 22.69 2.36
CA LEU A 454 -5.34 22.77 2.46
C LEU A 454 -5.87 24.21 2.52
N THR A 455 -5.02 25.19 2.84
CA THR A 455 -5.37 26.62 3.06
C THR A 455 -6.36 26.88 4.20
N SER A 456 -6.96 25.82 4.75
CA SER A 456 -7.83 25.82 5.90
C SER A 456 -7.61 24.54 6.69
N ILE A 457 -7.72 24.62 8.01
CA ILE A 457 -7.55 23.48 8.90
C ILE A 457 -8.74 23.40 9.84
N TYR A 458 -9.28 22.19 9.99
CA TYR A 458 -10.39 21.90 10.90
C TYR A 458 -9.97 20.84 11.92
N PRO A 459 -10.45 20.91 13.17
CA PRO A 459 -10.10 19.91 14.19
C PRO A 459 -10.44 18.47 13.78
N HIS A 460 -11.50 18.28 12.99
CA HIS A 460 -11.95 16.96 12.51
C HIS A 460 -11.00 16.34 11.47
N SER A 461 -10.04 17.10 10.91
CA SER A 461 -9.01 16.56 10.02
C SER A 461 -7.95 15.74 10.77
N PHE A 462 -7.90 15.84 12.11
CA PHE A 462 -6.88 15.22 12.97
C PHE A 462 -7.46 14.04 13.77
N ASN A 463 -7.95 13.03 13.05
CA ASN A 463 -8.54 11.84 13.67
C ASN A 463 -7.50 10.75 13.94
N LEU A 464 -7.79 9.88 14.91
CA LEU A 464 -7.00 8.67 15.22
C LEU A 464 -6.67 7.82 13.97
N LEU A 465 -7.61 7.74 13.03
CA LEU A 465 -7.44 6.99 11.79
C LEU A 465 -6.20 7.45 11.00
N VAL A 466 -5.83 8.73 11.07
CA VAL A 466 -4.62 9.27 10.44
C VAL A 466 -3.37 8.63 11.06
N SER A 467 -3.28 8.55 12.40
CA SER A 467 -2.18 7.87 13.10
C SER A 467 -2.11 6.39 12.70
N ILE A 468 -3.25 5.70 12.66
CA ILE A 468 -3.31 4.28 12.28
C ILE A 468 -2.82 4.07 10.85
N ASN A 469 -3.20 4.95 9.92
CA ASN A 469 -2.72 4.89 8.54
C ASN A 469 -1.21 5.11 8.44
N VAL A 470 -0.65 6.05 9.22
CA VAL A 470 0.80 6.28 9.28
C VAL A 470 1.52 5.07 9.89
N LEU A 471 0.94 4.45 10.92
CA LEU A 471 1.45 3.20 11.49
C LEU A 471 1.43 2.06 10.45
N ALA A 472 0.38 1.96 9.65
CA ALA A 472 0.28 0.97 8.57
C ALA A 472 1.38 1.18 7.52
N VAL A 473 1.69 2.42 7.15
CA VAL A 473 2.80 2.74 6.22
C VAL A 473 4.12 2.17 6.75
N ILE A 474 4.45 2.37 8.02
CA ILE A 474 5.72 1.88 8.57
C ILE A 474 5.75 0.36 8.82
N ILE A 475 4.61 -0.26 9.11
CA ILE A 475 4.51 -1.72 9.26
C ILE A 475 4.71 -2.39 7.91
N VAL A 476 4.01 -1.92 6.87
CA VAL A 476 4.12 -2.45 5.51
C VAL A 476 5.49 -2.18 4.92
N GLY A 477 6.03 -0.97 5.14
CA GLY A 477 7.38 -0.60 4.72
C GLY A 477 8.49 -1.35 5.48
N GLY A 478 8.19 -1.86 6.66
CA GLY A 478 9.13 -2.56 7.54
C GLY A 478 9.64 -1.66 8.66
N LEU A 479 9.31 -2.04 9.90
CA LEU A 479 9.68 -1.31 11.11
C LEU A 479 11.20 -1.16 11.23
N GLY A 480 11.68 0.08 11.33
CA GLY A 480 13.11 0.42 11.41
C GLY A 480 13.84 0.51 10.05
N SER A 481 13.10 0.36 8.93
CA SER A 481 13.63 0.49 7.57
C SER A 481 13.31 1.88 6.99
N ILE A 482 14.33 2.70 6.71
CA ILE A 482 14.14 4.00 6.03
C ILE A 482 13.78 3.83 4.55
N PRO A 483 14.41 2.93 3.77
CA PRO A 483 14.03 2.75 2.35
C PRO A 483 12.69 2.05 2.15
N GLY A 484 12.16 1.43 3.21
CA GLY A 484 10.90 0.71 3.15
C GLY A 484 9.69 1.60 3.44
N VAL A 485 9.86 2.58 4.33
CA VAL A 485 8.96 3.74 4.50
C VAL A 485 9.09 4.66 3.30
#